data_AF-A0A9D4QXN2-F1
#
_entry.id   AF-A0A9D4QXN2-F1
#
_cell.length_a   1.000
_cell.length_b   1.000
_cell.length_c   1.000
_cell.angle_alpha   90.00
_cell.angle_beta   90.00
_cell.angle_gamma   90.00
#
_symmetry.space_group_name_H-M   'P 1'
#
loop_
_entity.id
_entity.type
_entity.pdbx_description
1 polymer ?
#
loop_
_entity_poly.entity_id
_entity_poly.type
_entity_poly.pdbx_seq_one_letter_code
_entity_poly.pdbx_strand_id
1 'polypeptide(L)'
;MPLYNNKPFRRGTQSEAFDCQPCECYNHADTCVYNRTIDPFPDAHLMGGGGVCVGCRDNTEGRHCERCTLGWYRPNGKSMYDADVCSPCDCFPLGVDNLQMDCAKVGFMFA
;
A
#
# COMPACT_ATOMS: atom_id res chain seq x y z
N MET A 1 4.77 4.86 -18.23
CA MET A 1 5.04 5.40 -16.89
C MET A 1 4.95 4.25 -15.89
N PRO A 2 5.99 3.96 -15.09
CA PRO A 2 6.03 2.76 -14.25
C PRO A 2 4.96 2.69 -13.13
N LEU A 3 4.45 3.84 -12.68
CA LEU A 3 3.40 3.97 -11.66
C LEU A 3 1.96 3.99 -12.22
N TYR A 4 1.78 3.81 -13.53
CA TYR A 4 0.47 3.92 -14.18
C TYR A 4 0.01 2.57 -14.74
N ASN A 5 0.06 1.54 -13.90
CA ASN A 5 -0.35 0.17 -14.24
C ASN A 5 -1.50 -0.32 -13.34
N ASN A 6 -2.45 0.57 -13.00
CA ASN A 6 -3.63 0.15 -12.23
C ASN A 6 -4.72 -0.50 -13.12
N LYS A 7 -4.64 -0.29 -14.44
CA LYS A 7 -5.46 -0.93 -15.48
C LYS A 7 -4.60 -1.40 -16.64
N PRO A 8 -5.04 -2.41 -17.41
CA PRO A 8 -4.33 -2.81 -18.61
C PRO A 8 -4.36 -1.68 -19.64
N PHE A 9 -3.29 -1.56 -20.41
CA PHE A 9 -3.23 -0.59 -21.51
C PHE A 9 -4.38 -0.81 -22.49
N ARG A 10 -5.01 0.28 -22.91
CA ARG A 10 -6.00 0.32 -23.99
C ARG A 10 -5.67 1.49 -24.91
N ARG A 11 -5.80 1.27 -26.21
CA ARG A 11 -5.64 2.33 -27.21
C ARG A 11 -6.86 3.26 -27.12
N GLY A 12 -6.63 4.57 -27.13
CA GLY A 12 -7.68 5.59 -27.26
C GLY A 12 -8.54 5.41 -28.51
N THR A 13 -9.80 5.86 -28.42
CA THR A 13 -10.79 5.93 -29.50
C THR A 13 -11.16 7.40 -29.76
N GLN A 14 -12.08 7.65 -30.70
CA GLN A 14 -12.55 9.02 -30.97
C GLN A 14 -13.32 9.65 -29.78
N SER A 15 -13.91 8.83 -28.91
CA SER A 15 -14.73 9.28 -27.78
C SER A 15 -14.02 9.19 -26.43
N GLU A 16 -13.02 8.32 -26.29
CA GLU A 16 -12.34 8.05 -25.01
C GLU A 16 -10.84 7.89 -25.20
N ALA A 17 -10.04 8.60 -24.40
CA ALA A 17 -8.57 8.54 -24.47
C ALA A 17 -7.98 7.24 -23.90
N PHE A 18 -8.68 6.60 -22.94
CA PHE A 18 -8.19 5.44 -22.19
C PHE A 18 -6.82 5.67 -21.52
N ASP A 19 -6.66 6.82 -20.86
CA ASP A 19 -5.44 7.17 -20.16
C ASP A 19 -5.03 6.08 -19.17
N CYS A 20 -3.72 5.81 -19.11
CA CYS A 20 -3.16 4.86 -18.15
C CYS A 20 -3.57 5.26 -16.74
N GLN A 21 -4.00 4.28 -15.94
CA GLN A 21 -4.52 4.56 -14.59
C GLN A 21 -3.39 4.49 -13.56
N PRO A 22 -3.23 5.52 -12.70
CA PRO A 22 -2.21 5.54 -11.66
C PRO A 22 -2.49 4.49 -10.57
N CYS A 23 -1.42 3.93 -10.01
CA CYS A 23 -1.48 3.12 -8.81
C CYS A 23 -1.38 4.01 -7.57
N GLU A 24 -2.15 3.67 -6.54
CA GLU A 24 -2.00 4.26 -5.21
C GLU A 24 -0.90 3.49 -4.46
N CYS A 25 0.27 4.10 -4.29
CA CYS A 25 1.39 3.52 -3.54
C CYS A 25 1.83 4.40 -2.35
N TYR A 26 1.04 5.44 -2.03
CA TYR A 26 1.31 6.41 -0.96
C TYR A 26 2.74 6.98 -0.94
N ASN A 27 3.35 7.23 -2.11
CA ASN A 27 4.75 7.67 -2.26
C ASN A 27 5.83 6.69 -1.78
N HIS A 28 5.49 5.44 -1.46
CA HIS A 28 6.42 4.43 -0.98
C HIS A 28 6.91 3.48 -2.09
N ALA A 29 6.42 3.60 -3.31
CA ALA A 29 6.94 2.86 -4.45
C ALA A 29 6.89 3.71 -5.73
N ASP A 30 7.89 3.52 -6.59
CA ASP A 30 8.01 4.23 -7.87
C ASP A 30 7.48 3.41 -9.06
N THR A 31 7.06 2.18 -8.80
CA THR A 31 6.57 1.25 -9.81
C THR A 31 5.42 0.39 -9.29
N CYS A 32 4.52 -0.02 -10.18
CA CYS A 32 3.48 -0.99 -9.89
C CYS A 32 3.23 -1.89 -11.09
N VAL A 33 2.63 -3.06 -10.84
CA VAL A 33 2.24 -4.04 -11.86
C VAL A 33 0.74 -4.29 -11.81
N TYR A 34 0.11 -4.47 -12.97
CA TYR A 34 -1.30 -4.82 -13.04
C TYR A 34 -1.52 -6.30 -12.77
N ASN A 35 -2.41 -6.63 -11.84
CA ASN A 35 -2.90 -7.98 -11.61
C ASN A 35 -4.42 -8.05 -11.84
N ARG A 36 -4.83 -8.80 -12.87
CA ARG A 36 -6.24 -8.94 -13.27
C ARG A 36 -7.08 -9.67 -12.22
N THR A 37 -6.51 -10.61 -11.46
CA THR A 37 -7.31 -11.48 -10.57
C THR A 37 -7.87 -10.75 -9.35
N ILE A 38 -7.33 -9.57 -9.05
CA ILE A 38 -7.71 -8.73 -7.91
C ILE A 38 -8.42 -7.44 -8.33
N ASP A 39 -8.65 -7.26 -9.63
CA ASP A 39 -9.41 -6.15 -10.16
C ASP A 39 -10.90 -6.51 -10.15
N PRO A 40 -11.76 -5.80 -9.39
CA PRO A 40 -13.19 -6.10 -9.34
C PRO A 40 -13.91 -5.80 -10.67
N PHE A 41 -13.34 -4.94 -11.51
CA PHE A 41 -13.94 -4.54 -12.79
C PHE A 41 -12.88 -4.51 -13.91
N PRO A 42 -12.30 -5.67 -14.27
CA PRO A 42 -11.16 -5.73 -15.18
C PRO A 42 -11.49 -5.20 -16.59
N ASP A 43 -12.76 -5.29 -16.98
CA ASP A 43 -13.22 -4.89 -18.31
C ASP A 43 -13.71 -3.44 -18.36
N ALA A 44 -13.94 -2.78 -17.22
CA ALA A 44 -14.28 -1.36 -17.12
C ALA A 44 -13.03 -0.51 -16.83
N HIS A 45 -12.61 0.31 -17.80
CA HIS A 45 -11.36 1.09 -17.70
C HIS A 45 -11.38 2.14 -16.58
N LEU A 46 -12.55 2.69 -16.28
CA LEU A 46 -12.73 3.79 -15.31
C LEU A 46 -13.17 3.32 -13.91
N MET A 47 -13.32 2.02 -13.68
CA MET A 47 -13.82 1.49 -12.41
C MET A 47 -12.91 0.39 -11.88
N GLY A 48 -12.71 0.29 -10.58
CA GLY A 48 -11.86 -0.73 -9.98
C GLY A 48 -10.36 -0.45 -10.18
N GLY A 49 -9.57 -1.50 -10.30
CA GLY A 49 -8.11 -1.39 -10.37
C GLY A 49 -7.42 -2.64 -9.87
N GLY A 50 -6.37 -3.05 -10.56
CA GLY A 50 -5.57 -4.25 -10.29
C GLY A 50 -4.11 -3.94 -9.94
N GLY A 51 -3.74 -2.67 -9.78
CA GLY A 51 -2.36 -2.26 -9.51
C GLY A 51 -1.82 -2.81 -8.18
N VAL A 52 -0.60 -3.34 -8.20
CA VAL A 52 0.16 -3.80 -7.04
C VAL A 52 1.52 -3.10 -7.06
N CYS A 53 1.82 -2.36 -6.01
CA CYS A 53 3.09 -1.65 -5.86
C CYS A 53 4.25 -2.63 -5.73
N VAL A 54 5.41 -2.28 -6.30
CA VAL A 54 6.61 -3.11 -6.29
C VAL A 54 7.73 -2.35 -5.61
N GLY A 55 8.37 -3.00 -4.62
CA GLY A 55 9.49 -2.43 -3.87
C GLY A 55 9.06 -1.31 -2.93
N CYS A 56 8.08 -1.58 -2.06
CA CYS A 56 7.69 -0.65 -1.00
C CYS A 56 8.90 -0.24 -0.15
N ARG A 57 9.06 1.08 0.04
CA ARG A 57 10.11 1.73 0.83
C ARG A 57 9.58 2.08 2.23
N ASP A 58 10.40 2.73 3.05
CA ASP A 58 9.97 3.34 4.32
C ASP A 58 9.35 2.35 5.34
N ASN A 59 9.81 1.10 5.29
CA ASN A 59 9.31 -0.02 6.11
C ASN A 59 7.81 -0.29 5.93
N THR A 60 7.25 0.07 4.77
CA THR A 60 5.89 -0.26 4.38
C THR A 60 5.82 -1.55 3.56
N GLU A 61 4.65 -2.17 3.56
CA GLU A 61 4.31 -3.32 2.74
C GLU A 61 2.80 -3.33 2.46
N GLY A 62 2.32 -4.35 1.74
CA GLY A 62 0.94 -4.41 1.26
C GLY A 62 0.84 -4.07 -0.21
N ARG A 63 -0.39 -4.11 -0.74
CA ARG A 63 -0.66 -3.92 -2.18
C ARG A 63 -0.37 -2.49 -2.63
N HIS A 64 -0.62 -1.55 -1.73
CA HIS A 64 -0.53 -0.12 -1.89
C HIS A 64 0.58 0.49 -1.02
N CYS A 65 1.42 -0.34 -0.40
CA CYS A 65 2.36 0.08 0.64
C CYS A 65 1.64 0.76 1.83
N GLU A 66 0.46 0.26 2.18
CA GLU A 66 -0.50 0.88 3.10
C GLU A 66 -0.28 0.56 4.57
N ARG A 67 0.53 -0.46 4.86
CA ARG A 67 0.76 -0.99 6.21
C ARG A 67 2.24 -1.09 6.50
N CYS A 68 2.61 -1.06 7.76
CA CYS A 68 4.00 -1.25 8.18
C CYS A 68 4.38 -2.72 8.11
N THR A 69 5.67 -2.96 7.84
CA THR A 69 6.30 -4.28 7.93
C THR A 69 6.32 -4.79 9.36
N LEU A 70 6.48 -6.11 9.52
CA LEU A 70 6.61 -6.72 10.84
C LEU A 70 7.70 -6.05 11.69
N GLY A 71 7.41 -5.77 12.96
CA GLY A 71 8.32 -5.02 13.84
C GLY A 71 8.26 -3.50 13.67
N TRP A 72 7.34 -2.99 12.84
CA TRP A 72 7.06 -1.57 12.67
C TRP A 72 5.57 -1.28 12.82
N TYR A 73 5.24 -0.08 13.31
CA TYR A 73 3.85 0.38 13.42
C TYR A 73 3.73 1.83 12.95
N ARG A 74 2.52 2.24 12.55
CA ARG A 74 2.23 3.65 12.21
C ARG A 74 1.79 4.41 13.47
N PRO A 75 2.54 5.41 13.95
CA PRO A 75 2.10 6.27 15.04
C PRO A 75 0.81 7.03 14.71
N ASN A 76 -0.01 7.30 15.72
CA ASN A 76 -1.19 8.15 15.55
C ASN A 76 -0.78 9.53 15.05
N GLY A 77 -1.46 10.01 14.00
CA GLY A 77 -1.22 11.33 13.42
C GLY A 77 -0.17 11.37 12.31
N LYS A 78 0.53 10.27 12.00
CA LYS A 78 1.40 10.17 10.82
C LYS A 78 0.57 10.00 9.55
N SER A 79 0.91 10.74 8.50
CA SER A 79 0.28 10.60 7.19
C SER A 79 0.72 9.31 6.53
N MET A 80 -0.16 8.71 5.72
CA MET A 80 0.20 7.53 4.92
C MET A 80 1.26 7.81 3.87
N TYR A 81 1.52 9.09 3.55
CA TYR A 81 2.46 9.51 2.52
C TYR A 81 3.83 9.95 3.08
N ASP A 82 3.99 9.95 4.40
CA ASP A 82 5.23 10.40 5.06
C ASP A 82 6.31 9.33 4.93
N ALA A 83 7.53 9.70 4.51
CA ALA A 83 8.65 8.75 4.41
C ALA A 83 9.06 8.13 5.77
N ASP A 84 8.63 8.69 6.89
CA ASP A 84 8.81 8.15 8.24
C ASP A 84 7.47 7.68 8.87
N VAL A 85 6.53 7.24 8.04
CA VAL A 85 5.21 6.74 8.45
C VAL A 85 5.30 5.58 9.44
N CYS A 86 6.32 4.73 9.30
CA CYS A 86 6.52 3.56 10.14
C CYS A 86 7.63 3.79 11.17
N SER A 87 7.35 3.51 12.44
CA SER A 87 8.30 3.54 13.56
C SER A 87 8.55 2.13 14.09
N PRO A 88 9.78 1.83 14.57
CA PRO A 88 10.09 0.50 15.10
C PRO A 88 9.32 0.21 16.39
N CYS A 89 8.96 -1.05 16.59
CA CYS A 89 8.38 -1.52 17.85
C CYS A 89 9.47 -1.56 18.95
N ASP A 90 9.30 -0.80 20.02
CA ASP A 90 10.17 -0.88 21.22
C ASP A 90 9.68 -1.96 22.20
N CYS A 91 9.42 -3.18 21.72
CA CYS A 91 8.98 -4.28 22.56
C CYS A 91 10.20 -4.93 23.26
N PHE A 92 10.23 -4.93 24.60
CA PHE A 92 11.30 -5.58 25.36
C PHE A 92 11.28 -7.10 25.16
N PRO A 93 12.38 -7.74 24.69
CA PRO A 93 12.42 -9.16 24.31
C PRO A 93 12.01 -10.15 25.40
N LEU A 94 12.12 -9.77 26.69
CA LEU A 94 11.75 -10.62 27.83
C LEU A 94 10.24 -10.66 28.11
N GLY A 95 9.45 -9.80 27.47
CA GLY A 95 8.00 -9.70 27.67
C GLY A 95 7.17 -10.03 26.42
N VAL A 96 7.80 -10.41 25.31
CA VAL A 96 7.12 -10.77 24.05
C VAL A 96 7.20 -12.28 23.88
N ASP A 97 6.05 -12.95 23.82
CA ASP A 97 6.03 -14.34 23.38
C ASP A 97 6.52 -14.35 21.91
N ASN A 98 7.48 -15.23 21.59
CA ASN A 98 8.34 -15.21 20.39
C ASN A 98 7.61 -15.33 19.02
N LEU A 99 6.31 -15.04 18.96
CA LEU A 99 5.42 -15.24 17.83
C LEU A 99 4.54 -14.02 17.51
N GLN A 100 4.62 -12.92 18.28
CA GLN A 100 3.81 -11.72 18.02
C GLN A 100 4.67 -10.45 17.96
N MET A 101 5.44 -10.29 16.87
CA MET A 101 6.10 -9.03 16.50
C MET A 101 5.14 -8.03 15.82
N ASP A 102 3.86 -8.38 15.75
CA ASP A 102 2.79 -7.48 15.33
C ASP A 102 2.42 -6.59 16.53
N CYS A 103 3.12 -5.46 16.65
CA CYS A 103 2.83 -4.49 17.69
C CYS A 103 1.69 -3.56 17.20
N ALA A 104 0.45 -3.92 17.50
CA ALA A 104 -0.60 -2.91 17.55
C ALA A 104 -0.35 -2.07 18.81
N LYS A 105 -0.43 -0.74 18.72
CA LYS A 105 -0.54 0.09 19.93
C LYS A 105 -1.82 -0.39 20.62
N VAL A 106 -1.68 -1.23 21.66
CA VAL A 106 -2.80 -1.61 22.52
C VAL A 106 -3.31 -0.29 23.08
N GLY A 107 -4.41 0.20 22.51
CA GLY A 107 -5.09 1.35 23.05
C GLY A 107 -5.44 0.98 24.47
N PHE A 108 -4.75 1.58 25.44
CA PHE A 108 -5.25 1.63 26.80
C PHE A 108 -6.57 2.40 26.71
N MET A 109 -7.67 1.67 26.56
CA MET A 109 -9.00 2.16 26.81
C MET A 109 -9.12 2.29 28.33
N PHE A 110 -8.70 3.45 28.84
CA PHE A 110 -9.11 3.90 30.16
C PHE A 110 -10.14 5.02 29.99
N ALA A 111 -11.41 4.62 30.02
CA ALA A 111 -12.51 5.26 30.74
C ALA A 111 -13.74 4.35 30.64
#